data_AF-A0A0R1MAH6-F1
#
_entry.id   AF-A0A0R1MAH6-F1
#
_cell.length_a   1.000
_cell.length_b   1.000
_cell.length_c   1.000
_cell.angle_alpha   90.00
_cell.angle_beta   90.00
_cell.angle_gamma   90.00
#
_symmetry.space_group_name_H-M   'P 1'
#
loop_
_entity.id
_entity.type
_entity.pdbx_description
1 polymer ?
#
loop_
_entity_poly.entity_id
_entity_poly.type
_entity_poly.pdbx_seq_one_letter_code
_entity_poly.pdbx_strand_id
1 'polypeptide(L)'
;MLFITGYIVLPFSTSIIMVTVILALIYFIGDAIFPLFMSTLQARTPQARGSMSSLTNAAMYLGEAIGGMFGGLLINNFTGFFGISFFTVSGVLLAMLLYAQQGYFKQKTK
;
A
#
# COMPACT_ATOMS: atom_id res chain seq x y z
N MET A 1 -8.53 -1.81 -5.10
CA MET A 1 -9.83 -1.11 -4.86
C MET A 1 -10.27 -1.26 -3.42
N LEU A 2 -10.59 -2.48 -2.95
CA LEU A 2 -11.02 -2.71 -1.55
C LEU A 2 -10.08 -2.12 -0.49
N PHE A 3 -8.76 -2.23 -0.67
CA PHE A 3 -7.75 -1.63 0.21
C PHE A 3 -7.90 -0.10 0.37
N ILE A 4 -8.03 0.61 -0.75
CA ILE A 4 -8.16 2.08 -0.75
C ILE A 4 -9.51 2.49 -0.16
N THR A 5 -10.58 1.80 -0.54
CA THR A 5 -11.93 2.04 -0.01
C THR A 5 -11.96 1.86 1.51
N GLY A 6 -11.25 0.86 2.04
CA GLY A 6 -11.10 0.65 3.48
C GLY A 6 -10.53 1.88 4.18
N TYR A 7 -9.42 2.43 3.67
CA TYR A 7 -8.84 3.65 4.24
C TYR A 7 -9.75 4.88 4.13
N ILE A 8 -10.53 5.01 3.05
CA ILE A 8 -11.48 6.12 2.88
C ILE A 8 -12.62 6.04 3.90
N VAL A 9 -13.14 4.84 4.17
CA VAL A 9 -14.30 4.65 5.07
C VAL A 9 -13.90 4.66 6.55
N LEU A 10 -12.68 4.24 6.87
CA LEU A 10 -12.20 4.08 8.25
C LEU A 10 -12.40 5.33 9.14
N PRO A 11 -12.11 6.58 8.71
CA PRO A 11 -12.30 7.79 9.53
C PRO A 11 -13.75 8.09 9.90
N PHE A 12 -14.71 7.57 9.13
CA PHE A 12 -16.14 7.78 9.34
C PHE A 12 -16.76 6.71 10.24
N SER A 13 -15.98 5.72 10.66
CA SER A 13 -16.46 4.59 11.44
C SER A 13 -16.68 4.98 12.90
N THR A 14 -17.92 4.89 13.37
CA THR A 14 -18.29 5.20 14.76
C THR A 14 -18.32 3.96 15.67
N SER A 15 -18.22 2.76 15.09
CA SER A 15 -18.27 1.47 15.79
C SER A 15 -16.90 0.79 15.82
N ILE A 16 -16.48 0.33 16.99
CA ILE A 16 -15.22 -0.41 17.17
C ILE A 16 -15.18 -1.71 16.33
N ILE A 17 -16.32 -2.40 16.22
CA ILE A 17 -16.43 -3.63 15.40
C ILE A 17 -16.17 -3.30 13.93
N MET A 18 -16.74 -2.19 13.44
CA MET A 18 -16.55 -1.75 12.06
C MET A 18 -15.09 -1.39 11.79
N VAL A 19 -14.44 -0.64 12.70
CA VAL A 19 -13.02 -0.31 12.63
C VAL A 19 -12.16 -1.57 12.57
N THR A 20 -12.40 -2.54 13.45
CA THR A 20 -11.65 -3.81 13.48
C THR A 20 -11.81 -4.60 12.19
N VAL A 21 -13.02 -4.73 11.66
CA VAL A 21 -13.27 -5.46 10.40
C VAL A 21 -12.58 -4.76 9.22
N ILE A 22 -12.66 -3.44 9.13
CA ILE A 22 -12.00 -2.68 8.07
C ILE A 22 -10.48 -2.84 8.15
N LEU A 23 -9.90 -2.68 9.34
CA LEU A 23 -8.45 -2.86 9.54
C LEU A 23 -8.01 -4.29 9.23
N ALA A 24 -8.76 -5.31 9.66
CA ALA A 24 -8.45 -6.71 9.36
C ALA A 24 -8.38 -6.96 7.85
N LEU A 25 -9.34 -6.43 7.08
CA LEU A 25 -9.32 -6.52 5.61
C LEU A 25 -8.14 -5.76 5.00
N ILE A 26 -7.82 -4.57 5.51
CA ILE A 26 -6.67 -3.78 5.06
C ILE A 26 -5.37 -4.56 5.25
N TYR A 27 -5.13 -5.09 6.46
CA TYR A 27 -3.91 -5.87 6.76
C TYR A 27 -3.84 -7.14 5.92
N PHE A 28 -4.94 -7.90 5.83
CA PHE A 28 -4.99 -9.12 5.03
C PHE A 28 -4.62 -8.85 3.55
N ILE A 29 -5.16 -7.79 2.96
CA ILE A 29 -4.85 -7.42 1.58
C ILE A 29 -3.42 -6.90 1.46
N GLY A 30 -2.98 -6.05 2.40
CA GLY A 30 -1.64 -5.46 2.41
C GLY A 30 -0.55 -6.53 2.45
N ASP A 31 -0.70 -7.51 3.33
CA ASP A 31 0.26 -8.62 3.49
C ASP A 31 0.31 -9.53 2.25
N ALA A 32 -0.81 -9.69 1.54
CA ALA A 32 -0.85 -10.46 0.30
C ALA A 32 -0.20 -9.72 -0.87
N ILE A 33 -0.31 -8.39 -0.91
CA ILE A 33 0.19 -7.56 -2.02
C ILE A 33 1.72 -7.65 -2.15
N PHE A 34 2.46 -7.64 -1.04
CA PHE A 34 3.92 -7.58 -1.08
C PHE A 34 4.57 -8.84 -1.72
N PRO A 35 4.27 -10.08 -1.28
CA PRO A 35 4.76 -11.29 -1.94
C PRO A 35 4.31 -11.43 -3.40
N LEU A 36 3.10 -10.94 -3.75
CA LEU A 36 2.61 -10.94 -5.13
C LEU A 36 3.45 -10.01 -6.03
N PHE A 37 3.76 -8.80 -5.59
CA PHE A 37 4.65 -7.91 -6.35
C PHE A 37 6.05 -8.49 -6.45
N MET A 38 6.60 -8.98 -5.33
CA MET A 38 7.95 -9.52 -5.27
C MET A 38 8.11 -10.72 -6.20
N SER A 39 7.17 -11.67 -6.18
CA SER A 39 7.19 -12.84 -7.08
C SER A 39 7.06 -12.43 -8.55
N THR A 40 6.21 -11.45 -8.86
CA THR A 40 6.04 -10.93 -10.22
C THR A 40 7.33 -10.29 -10.76
N LEU A 41 8.00 -9.45 -9.97
CA LEU A 41 9.27 -8.82 -10.35
C LEU A 41 10.38 -9.86 -10.54
N GLN A 42 10.50 -10.82 -9.62
CA GLN A 42 11.47 -11.89 -9.73
C GLN A 42 11.25 -12.79 -10.95
N ALA A 43 9.99 -13.06 -11.31
CA ALA A 43 9.66 -13.84 -12.51
C ALA A 43 10.10 -13.15 -13.81
N ARG A 44 10.15 -11.82 -13.83
CA ARG A 44 10.65 -11.02 -14.97
C ARG A 44 12.18 -10.92 -15.01
N THR A 45 12.87 -11.21 -13.90
CA THR A 45 14.33 -11.13 -13.82
C THR A 45 14.94 -12.36 -13.15
N PRO A 46 14.85 -13.56 -13.79
CA PRO A 46 15.30 -14.81 -13.18
C PRO A 46 16.79 -14.84 -12.82
N GLN A 47 17.62 -14.12 -13.58
CA GLN A 47 19.07 -14.03 -13.41
C GLN A 47 19.48 -13.16 -12.19
N ALA A 48 18.60 -12.27 -11.71
CA ALA A 48 18.90 -11.32 -10.63
C ALA A 48 17.84 -11.36 -9.51
N ARG A 49 17.27 -12.53 -9.23
CA ARG A 49 16.22 -12.72 -8.20
C ARG A 49 16.65 -12.23 -6.82
N GLY A 50 17.90 -12.50 -6.42
CA GLY A 50 18.47 -12.05 -5.16
C GLY A 50 18.52 -10.52 -5.04
N SER A 51 18.96 -9.84 -6.10
CA SER A 51 19.00 -8.37 -6.16
C SER A 51 17.61 -7.74 -6.20
N MET A 52 16.65 -8.34 -6.93
CA MET A 52 15.26 -7.87 -6.94
C MET A 52 14.60 -8.05 -5.58
N SER A 53 14.92 -9.13 -4.87
CA SER A 53 14.47 -9.37 -3.49
C SER A 53 14.99 -8.30 -2.55
N SER A 54 16.30 -8.05 -2.54
CA SER A 54 16.90 -7.05 -1.65
C SER A 54 16.38 -5.64 -1.95
N LEU A 55 16.24 -5.27 -3.23
CA LEU A 55 15.69 -3.97 -3.63
C LEU A 55 14.23 -3.80 -3.18
N THR A 56 13.41 -4.83 -3.36
CA THR A 56 11.99 -4.82 -2.97
C THR A 56 11.84 -4.68 -1.46
N ASN A 57 12.64 -5.43 -0.69
CA ASN A 57 12.69 -5.31 0.78
C ASN A 57 13.17 -3.93 1.22
N ALA A 58 14.23 -3.39 0.59
CA ALA A 58 14.73 -2.07 0.90
C ALA A 58 13.68 -0.97 0.65
N ALA A 59 12.94 -1.05 -0.46
CA ALA A 59 11.85 -0.13 -0.76
C ALA A 59 10.70 -0.24 0.24
N MET A 60 10.35 -1.46 0.67
CA MET A 60 9.33 -1.69 1.70
C MET A 60 9.73 -1.06 3.04
N TYR A 61 10.94 -1.34 3.52
CA TYR A 61 11.44 -0.79 4.79
C TYR A 61 11.58 0.74 4.74
N LEU A 62 11.93 1.31 3.58
CA LEU A 62 11.92 2.75 3.39
C LEU A 62 10.50 3.31 3.50
N GLY A 63 9.50 2.61 2.93
CA GLY A 63 8.08 2.94 3.09
C GLY A 63 7.63 2.87 4.55
N GLU A 64 8.00 1.82 5.29
CA GLU A 64 7.72 1.69 6.73
C GLU A 64 8.38 2.80 7.55
N ALA A 65 9.62 3.17 7.24
CA ALA A 65 10.33 4.25 7.94
C ALA A 65 9.62 5.60 7.74
N ILE A 66 9.24 5.92 6.49
CA ILE A 66 8.46 7.13 6.17
C ILE A 66 7.11 7.06 6.88
N GLY A 67 6.41 5.93 6.81
CA GLY A 67 5.12 5.71 7.47
C GLY A 67 5.19 5.87 8.98
N GLY A 68 6.23 5.36 9.63
CA GLY A 68 6.46 5.51 11.07
C GLY A 68 6.79 6.95 11.46
N MET A 69 7.63 7.63 10.68
CA MET A 69 7.99 9.03 10.89
C MET A 69 6.76 9.95 10.83
N PHE A 70 5.93 9.82 9.79
CA PHE A 70 4.74 10.65 9.64
C PHE A 70 3.54 10.13 10.46
N GLY A 71 3.45 8.84 10.74
CA GLY A 71 2.32 8.21 11.41
C GLY A 71 2.03 8.81 12.78
N GLY A 72 3.06 8.96 13.63
CA GLY A 72 2.91 9.60 14.94
C GLY A 72 2.46 11.06 14.84
N LEU A 73 3.03 11.81 13.91
CA LEU A 73 2.64 13.21 13.66
C LEU A 73 1.19 13.31 13.18
N LEU A 74 0.76 12.42 12.28
CA LEU A 74 -0.59 12.42 11.72
C LEU A 74 -1.64 12.04 12.77
N ILE A 75 -1.35 11.08 13.65
CA ILE A 75 -2.24 10.72 14.78
C ILE A 75 -2.37 11.87 15.76
N ASN A 76 -1.27 12.57 16.05
CA ASN A 76 -1.27 13.64 17.04
C ASN A 76 -1.98 14.92 16.54
N ASN A 77 -1.87 15.25 15.26
CA ASN A 77 -2.37 16.51 14.70
C ASN A 77 -3.76 16.41 14.04
N PHE A 78 -4.23 15.19 13.71
CA PHE A 78 -5.52 15.00 13.04
C PHE A 78 -6.40 14.04 13.85
N THR A 79 -7.65 14.42 14.08
CA THR A 79 -8.62 13.58 14.78
C THR A 79 -9.17 12.49 13.86
N GLY A 80 -9.73 11.43 14.44
CA GLY A 80 -10.54 10.45 13.71
C GLY A 80 -9.82 9.71 12.58
N PHE A 81 -8.50 9.50 12.65
CA PHE A 81 -7.72 8.76 11.64
C PHE A 81 -7.67 9.41 10.24
N PHE A 82 -8.23 10.62 10.07
CA PHE A 82 -8.27 11.33 8.78
C PHE A 82 -6.87 11.59 8.21
N GLY A 83 -5.91 11.99 9.05
CA GLY A 83 -4.53 12.24 8.64
C GLY A 83 -3.87 11.01 8.03
N ILE A 84 -4.00 9.85 8.68
CA ILE A 84 -3.47 8.57 8.16
C ILE A 84 -4.20 8.18 6.87
N SER A 85 -5.53 8.27 6.87
CA SER A 85 -6.33 7.92 5.69
C SER A 85 -5.91 8.73 4.45
N PHE A 86 -5.82 10.05 4.57
CA PHE A 86 -5.42 10.92 3.46
C PHE A 86 -4.00 10.64 2.98
N PHE A 87 -3.06 10.45 3.92
CA PHE A 87 -1.68 10.12 3.61
C PHE A 87 -1.58 8.80 2.82
N THR A 88 -2.22 7.74 3.31
CA THR A 88 -2.19 6.42 2.66
C THR A 88 -2.90 6.44 1.31
N VAL A 89 -4.08 7.04 1.21
CA VAL A 89 -4.82 7.14 -0.06
C VAL A 89 -4.00 7.90 -1.10
N SER A 90 -3.38 9.01 -0.72
CA SER A 90 -2.52 9.79 -1.62
C SER A 90 -1.32 8.96 -2.11
N GLY A 91 -0.65 8.23 -1.20
CA GLY A 91 0.47 7.35 -1.55
C GLY A 91 0.07 6.24 -2.52
N VAL A 92 -1.08 5.59 -2.29
CA VAL A 92 -1.58 4.54 -3.19
C VAL A 92 -1.98 5.11 -4.54
N LEU A 93 -2.62 6.29 -4.59
CA LEU A 93 -2.96 6.96 -5.85
C LEU A 93 -1.71 7.31 -6.65
N LEU A 94 -0.67 7.83 -6.00
CA LEU A 94 0.62 8.09 -6.65
C LEU A 94 1.23 6.80 -7.19
N ALA A 95 1.24 5.71 -6.41
CA ALA A 95 1.74 4.42 -6.86
C ALA A 95 0.93 3.90 -8.07
N MET A 96 -0.39 4.01 -8.04
CA MET A 96 -1.26 3.64 -9.16
C MET A 96 -0.99 4.46 -10.41
N LEU A 97 -0.78 5.77 -10.28
CA LEU A 97 -0.43 6.66 -11.40
C LEU A 97 0.90 6.26 -12.03
N LEU A 98 1.92 6.00 -11.21
CA LEU A 98 3.21 5.50 -11.68
C LEU A 98 3.05 4.16 -12.40
N TYR A 99 2.25 3.24 -11.85
CA TYR A 99 2.00 1.94 -12.47
C TYR A 99 1.25 2.06 -13.81
N ALA A 100 0.28 2.97 -13.89
CA ALA A 100 -0.48 3.25 -15.10
C ALA A 100 0.41 3.81 -16.21
N GLN A 101 1.36 4.69 -15.87
CA GLN A 101 2.32 5.26 -16.82
C GLN A 101 3.28 4.20 -17.39
N GLN A 102 3.69 3.23 -16.58
CA GLN A 102 4.65 2.19 -16.98
C GLN A 102 4.05 1.12 -17.92
N GLY A 103 2.75 1.20 -18.24
CA GLY A 103 2.13 0.39 -19.31
C GLY A 103 2.10 -1.13 -19.07
N TYR A 104 2.43 -1.60 -17.85
CA TYR A 104 2.47 -3.03 -17.51
C TYR A 104 1.12 -3.75 -17.73
N PHE A 105 0.00 -3.02 -17.80
CA PHE A 105 -1.34 -3.54 -18.08
C PHE A 105 -1.92 -3.15 -19.46
N LYS A 106 -1.16 -2.49 -20.34
CA LYS A 106 -1.59 -2.37 -21.74
C LYS A 106 -1.53 -3.78 -22.34
N GLN A 107 -2.70 -4.41 -22.53
CA GLN A 107 -2.80 -5.60 -23.38
C GLN A 107 -2.13 -5.25 -24.70
N LYS A 108 -1.14 -6.04 -25.12
CA LYS A 108 -0.71 -6.05 -26.52
C LYS A 108 -1.93 -6.51 -27.32
N THR A 109 -2.72 -5.56 -27.82
CA THR A 109 -3.63 -5.81 -28.93
C THR A 109 -2.74 -6.31 -30.06
N LYS A 110 -2.86 -7.61 -30.37
CA LYS A 110 -2.32 -8.17 -31.61
C LYS A 110 -3.11 -7.62 -32.78
#